data_AF-A0A8S3AIV1-F1
#
_entry.id   AF-A0A8S3AIV1-F1
#
_cell.length_a   1.000
_cell.length_b   1.000
_cell.length_c   1.000
_cell.angle_alpha   90.00
_cell.angle_beta   90.00
_cell.angle_gamma   90.00
#
_symmetry.space_group_name_H-M   'P 1'
#
loop_
_entity.id
_entity.type
_entity.pdbx_description
1 polymer ?
#
loop_
_entity_poly.entity_id
_entity_poly.type
_entity_poly.pdbx_seq_one_letter_code
_entity_poly.pdbx_strand_id
1 'polypeptide(L)' 'MKSQKVVIVLAGRYAGRKAVIIKPHDDGSNERGYGHALVAGVARYPRK' A
#
# COMPACT_ATOMS: atom_id res chain seq x y z
N MET A 1 -6.55 -9.30 -2.76
CA MET A 1 -5.84 -8.73 -1.58
C MET A 1 -6.84 -8.56 -0.43
N LYS A 2 -6.47 -8.84 0.84
CA LYS A 2 -7.40 -8.63 1.97
C LYS A 2 -7.09 -7.30 2.69
N SER A 3 -8.14 -6.56 3.05
CA SER A 3 -8.02 -5.36 3.89
C SER A 3 -7.40 -5.70 5.26
N GLN A 4 -6.77 -4.71 5.88
CA GLN A 4 -6.10 -4.80 7.19
C GLN A 4 -4.89 -5.76 7.23
N LYS A 5 -4.30 -6.05 6.07
CA LYS A 5 -3.03 -6.78 5.99
C LYS A 5 -1.86 -5.81 5.88
N VAL A 6 -0.79 -6.13 6.61
CA VAL A 6 0.47 -5.39 6.61
C VAL A 6 1.29 -5.78 5.38
N VAL A 7 1.86 -4.78 4.71
CA VAL A 7 2.69 -4.92 3.51
C VAL A 7 3.94 -4.04 3.61
N ILE A 8 4.94 -4.34 2.78
CA ILE A 8 6.11 -3.49 2.56
C ILE A 8 6.05 -2.95 1.13
N VAL A 9 6.28 -1.65 0.98
CA VAL A 9 6.38 -1.02 -0.34
C VAL A 9 7.74 -1.35 -0.96
N LEU A 10 7.74 -1.91 -2.17
CA LEU A 10 8.98 -2.36 -2.83
C LEU A 10 9.65 -1.29 -3.69
N ALA A 11 8.88 -0.34 -4.25
CA ALA A 11 9.39 0.65 -5.19
C ALA A 11 8.75 2.03 -4.98
N GLY A 12 9.40 3.07 -5.52
CA GLY A 12 8.96 4.47 -5.44
C GLY A 12 9.41 5.20 -4.17
N ARG A 13 8.86 6.41 -3.95
CA ARG A 13 9.27 7.32 -2.86
C ARG A 13 9.19 6.72 -1.46
N TYR A 14 8.27 5.78 -1.24
CA TYR A 14 8.04 5.14 0.06
C TYR A 14 8.60 3.72 0.15
N ALA A 15 9.53 3.33 -0.72
CA ALA A 15 10.16 2.01 -0.68
C ALA A 15 10.77 1.69 0.71
N GLY A 16 10.62 0.45 1.15
CA GLY A 16 11.07 -0.03 2.47
C GLY A 16 10.19 0.42 3.64
N ARG A 17 9.13 1.21 3.41
CA ARG A 17 8.17 1.57 4.46
C ARG A 17 7.09 0.50 4.61
N LYS A 18 6.72 0.24 5.87
CA LYS A 18 5.58 -0.61 6.25
C LYS A 18 4.28 0.16 6.02
N ALA A 19 3.29 -0.52 5.48
CA ALA A 19 1.96 0.01 5.23
C ALA A 19 0.89 -1.06 5.51
N VAL A 20 -0.36 -0.62 5.55
CA VAL A 20 -1.56 -1.47 5.72
C VAL A 20 -2.49 -1.23 4.53
N ILE A 21 -3.05 -2.30 3.99
CA ILE A 21 -4.06 -2.23 2.93
C ILE A 21 -5.38 -1.74 3.53
N ILE A 22 -5.86 -0.58 3.06
CA ILE A 22 -7.18 -0.04 3.43
C ILE A 22 -8.23 -0.61 2.49
N LYS A 23 -8.03 -0.39 1.19
CA LYS A 23 -8.98 -0.78 0.14
C LYS A 23 -8.26 -1.50 -1.00
N PRO A 24 -8.49 -2.82 -1.18
CA PRO A 24 -8.00 -3.54 -2.34
C PRO A 24 -8.88 -3.26 -3.57
N HIS A 25 -8.25 -3.19 -4.74
CA HIS A 25 -8.88 -3.11 -6.06
C HIS A 25 -8.29 -4.22 -6.93
N ASP A 26 -8.78 -5.45 -6.73
CA ASP A 26 -8.21 -6.65 -7.35
C ASP A 26 -8.49 -6.69 -8.88
N ASP A 27 -9.67 -6.24 -9.31
CA ASP A 27 -10.08 -6.20 -10.73
C ASP A 27 -9.67 -4.90 -11.46
N GLY A 28 -8.93 -4.02 -10.79
CA GLY A 28 -8.57 -2.70 -11.32
C GLY A 28 -9.67 -1.64 -11.17
N SER A 29 -9.37 -0.44 -11.65
CA SER A 29 -10.28 0.71 -11.68
C SER A 29 -10.28 1.33 -13.07
N ASN A 30 -11.24 2.22 -13.36
CA ASN A 30 -11.30 2.92 -14.65
C ASN A 30 -10.02 3.72 -14.97
N GLU A 31 -9.28 4.16 -13.95
CA GLU A 31 -8.01 4.88 -14.13
C GLU A 31 -6.82 3.93 -14.31
N ARG A 32 -6.88 2.74 -13.70
CA ARG A 32 -5.77 1.77 -13.65
C ARG A 32 -6.30 0.35 -13.84
N GLY A 33 -6.10 -0.20 -15.04
CA GLY A 33 -6.56 -1.54 -15.41
C GLY A 33 -5.80 -2.72 -14.79
N TYR A 34 -4.85 -2.45 -13.88
CA TYR A 34 -4.13 -3.50 -13.14
C TYR A 34 -4.58 -3.53 -11.68
N GLY A 35 -4.47 -4.71 -11.05
CA GLY A 35 -4.77 -4.89 -9.64
C GLY A 35 -3.92 -3.98 -8.77
N HIS A 36 -4.56 -3.15 -7.94
CA HIS A 36 -3.87 -2.20 -7.07
C HIS A 36 -4.57 -2.11 -5.72
N ALA A 37 -3.95 -1.41 -4.77
CA ALA A 37 -4.54 -1.19 -3.47
C ALA A 37 -4.23 0.21 -2.96
N LEU A 38 -5.20 0.79 -2.25
CA LEU A 38 -4.96 1.94 -1.41
C LEU A 38 -4.31 1.47 -0.11
N VAL A 39 -3.12 2.00 0.18
CA VAL A 39 -2.34 1.67 1.38
C VAL A 39 -2.10 2.91 2.22
N ALA A 40 -2.12 2.76 3.54
CA ALA A 40 -1.65 3.77 4.47
C ALA A 40 -0.40 3.26 5.19
N GLY A 41 0.64 4.08 5.26
CA GLY A 41 1.90 3.73 5.91
C GLY A 41 2.51 4.93 6.59
N VAL A 42 3.63 4.70 7.27
CA VAL A 42 4.36 5.73 8.01
C VAL A 42 5.55 6.19 7.18
N ALA A 43 5.55 7.46 6.75
CA ALA A 43 6.64 8.03 5.94
C ALA A 43 7.95 8.18 6.73
N ARG A 44 7.88 8.51 8.03
CA ARG A 44 9.03 8.62 8.94
C ARG A 44 8.72 7.86 10.22
N TYR A 45 9.47 6.80 10.48
CA TYR A 45 9.30 6.03 11.71
C TYR A 45 9.59 6.88 12.94
N PRO A 46 8.88 6.63 14.06
CA PRO A 46 9.20 7.25 15.34
C PRO A 46 10.65 6.90 15.71
N ARG A 47 11.39 7.90 16.21
CA ARG A 47 12.72 7.70 16.77
C ARG A 47 12.59 7.25 18.22
N LYS A 48 13.62 6.56 18.71
CA LYS A 48 13.74 6.21 20.12
C LYS A 48 13.86 7.47 20.97
#